data_AF-A0A3M7HIS9-F1
#
_entry.id   AF-A0A3M7HIS9-F1
#
_cell.length_a   1.000
_cell.length_b   1.000
_cell.length_c   1.000
_cell.angle_alpha   90.00
_cell.angle_beta   90.00
_cell.angle_gamma   90.00
#
_symmetry.space_group_name_H-M   'P 1'
#
loop_
_entity.id
_entity.type
_entity.pdbx_description
1 polymer ?
#
loop_
_entity_poly.entity_id
_entity_poly.type
_entity_poly.pdbx_seq_one_letter_code
_entity_poly.pdbx_strand_id
1 'polypeptide(L)'
;MTNPQEQDSGWQGTLRAPDVPTMSRAVSNGNSKGNNIAVFSGGSAANSLVDVFDQVRQANACSLSYIIPVSDNGGSSSELIRVFGGPGIGDVRSRLVRLIPEEGEEATAIKHFFNHRLLKDYAVARAEWLDIIEATHSLWTGISSPKKELIRSILNSMNLELLKRVRPTSRFDYSGASIGNLFLTGARLFTGSFEAAIYLLSSICAVPSSVSVFPVLNTNFALHIAAGLADGTVITGQNSISHPSEPTAAVPGEPKFSPNGRPRSNSDDENKAEDANGPGTLPSLRKPAIAFSKDQEEDLPSRIERLWYINPYGQQITIPANPRVLEALRKASCIVYSIGSLYTSIIPSLILGGVGEAVASPAIKSKILILNGTIDRETGPSSDPYTALDFVGAIANACCESRGLPKPEPGNYWHYVTHIIYLDNGTSPKVDRDVFSNIGIETMRLYGRKGEDGKGNRYDGKALTQALEAVIGRKDPRSDKTRRNTLER
;
A
#
# COMPACT_ATOMS: atom_id res chain seq x y z
N MET A 1 -55.73 -13.82 -69.54
CA MET A 1 -55.12 -14.94 -68.80
C MET A 1 -54.79 -14.43 -67.42
N THR A 2 -55.75 -14.39 -66.48
CA THR A 2 -56.03 -15.45 -65.48
C THR A 2 -54.81 -15.86 -64.66
N ASN A 3 -54.64 -15.30 -63.47
CA ASN A 3 -54.79 -16.06 -62.22
C ASN A 3 -54.83 -15.14 -60.98
N PRO A 4 -55.44 -15.61 -59.87
CA PRO A 4 -56.10 -14.77 -58.88
C PRO A 4 -55.46 -14.80 -57.49
N GLN A 5 -56.02 -13.93 -56.64
CA GLN A 5 -55.97 -13.83 -55.18
C GLN A 5 -55.46 -15.07 -54.41
N GLU A 6 -54.47 -14.84 -53.55
CA GLU A 6 -54.24 -15.63 -52.34
C GLU A 6 -54.50 -14.77 -51.09
N GLN A 7 -55.28 -15.36 -50.18
CA GLN A 7 -55.68 -14.84 -48.89
C GLN A 7 -54.51 -14.93 -47.91
N ASP A 8 -54.11 -13.79 -47.34
CA ASP A 8 -53.17 -13.72 -46.23
C ASP A 8 -53.94 -13.98 -44.93
N SER A 9 -53.79 -15.19 -44.38
CA SER A 9 -54.36 -15.59 -43.09
C SER A 9 -53.31 -15.42 -41.99
N GLY A 10 -53.67 -14.64 -40.98
CA GLY A 10 -52.75 -14.08 -40.01
C GLY A 10 -52.10 -15.07 -39.06
N TRP A 11 -50.81 -14.83 -38.81
CA TRP A 11 -50.11 -15.16 -37.57
C TRP A 11 -49.07 -14.06 -37.29
N GLN A 12 -49.51 -12.92 -36.75
CA GLN A 12 -48.60 -11.91 -36.17
C GLN A 12 -48.22 -12.33 -34.75
N GLY A 13 -47.24 -13.22 -34.64
CA GLY A 13 -46.53 -13.51 -33.40
C GLY A 13 -45.61 -12.35 -33.04
N THR A 14 -46.12 -11.39 -32.27
CA THR A 14 -45.31 -10.31 -31.68
C THR A 14 -44.47 -10.93 -30.55
N LEU A 15 -43.17 -11.14 -30.77
CA LEU A 15 -42.22 -11.51 -29.71
C LEU A 15 -42.09 -10.33 -28.73
N ARG A 16 -42.95 -10.29 -27.70
CA ARG A 16 -42.73 -9.48 -26.50
C ARG A 16 -41.51 -10.04 -25.78
N ALA A 17 -40.55 -9.17 -25.49
CA ALA A 17 -39.45 -9.48 -24.59
C ALA A 17 -40.00 -9.95 -23.23
N PRO A 18 -39.40 -10.98 -22.60
CA PRO A 18 -39.86 -11.46 -21.30
C PRO A 18 -39.67 -10.36 -20.25
N ASP A 19 -40.73 -10.13 -19.47
CA ASP A 19 -40.74 -9.23 -18.33
C ASP A 19 -39.58 -9.56 -17.38
N VAL A 20 -38.68 -8.60 -17.21
CA VAL A 20 -37.63 -8.65 -16.20
C VAL A 20 -38.32 -8.70 -14.83
N PRO A 21 -38.04 -9.70 -13.98
CA PRO A 21 -38.62 -9.72 -12.64
C PRO A 21 -38.14 -8.49 -11.89
N THR A 22 -39.05 -7.58 -11.57
CA THR A 22 -38.85 -6.50 -10.60
C THR A 22 -38.36 -7.13 -9.31
N MET A 23 -37.04 -7.07 -9.07
CA MET A 23 -36.48 -7.32 -7.75
C MET A 23 -37.12 -6.31 -6.82
N SER A 24 -37.92 -6.83 -5.89
CA SER A 24 -38.46 -6.08 -4.78
C SER A 24 -37.29 -5.37 -4.09
N ARG A 25 -37.43 -4.04 -4.01
CA ARG A 25 -36.53 -3.15 -3.31
C ARG A 25 -36.45 -3.64 -1.86
N ALA A 26 -35.41 -4.44 -1.57
CA ALA A 26 -35.08 -4.83 -0.22
C ALA A 26 -34.99 -3.54 0.59
N VAL A 27 -35.89 -3.45 1.56
CA VAL A 27 -35.99 -2.34 2.49
C VAL A 27 -34.59 -2.12 3.06
N SER A 28 -34.02 -0.96 2.75
CA SER A 28 -32.77 -0.46 3.27
C SER A 28 -32.90 -0.27 4.78
N ASN A 29 -32.81 -1.36 5.53
CA ASN A 29 -32.68 -1.34 6.97
C ASN A 29 -31.21 -1.18 7.31
N GLY A 30 -30.86 0.01 7.81
CA GLY A 30 -29.58 0.26 8.45
C GLY A 30 -28.84 1.45 7.88
N ASN A 31 -29.36 2.65 8.10
CA ASN A 31 -28.55 3.87 8.13
C ASN A 31 -27.61 3.80 9.35
N SER A 32 -26.65 2.88 9.34
CA SER A 32 -25.53 2.91 10.27
C SER A 32 -24.62 4.03 9.78
N LYS A 33 -24.59 5.16 10.49
CA LYS A 33 -23.56 6.18 10.30
C LYS A 33 -22.22 5.45 10.48
N GLY A 34 -21.51 5.21 9.37
CA GLY A 34 -20.33 4.36 9.33
C GLY A 34 -19.26 4.92 10.26
N ASN A 35 -18.97 4.21 11.35
CA ASN A 35 -17.96 4.63 12.32
C ASN A 35 -16.57 4.08 11.93
N ASN A 36 -16.33 3.84 10.64
CA ASN A 36 -15.20 3.07 10.15
C ASN A 36 -13.93 3.90 10.08
N ILE A 37 -12.79 3.23 10.25
CA ILE A 37 -11.47 3.84 10.24
C ILE A 37 -10.73 3.38 8.98
N ALA A 38 -10.30 4.32 8.16
CA ALA A 38 -9.39 4.07 7.04
C ALA A 38 -7.97 4.49 7.43
N VAL A 39 -7.00 3.59 7.27
CA VAL A 39 -5.60 3.84 7.60
C VAL A 39 -4.78 3.79 6.33
N PHE A 40 -4.25 4.93 5.89
CA PHE A 40 -3.18 4.97 4.91
C PHE A 40 -1.89 4.52 5.61
N SER A 41 -1.36 3.38 5.16
CA SER A 41 -0.22 2.72 5.79
C SER A 41 0.73 2.23 4.70
N GLY A 42 2.04 2.39 4.94
CA GLY A 42 3.07 1.68 4.18
C GLY A 42 3.67 0.53 4.97
N GLY A 43 4.97 0.31 4.75
CA GLY A 43 5.75 -0.82 5.20
C GLY A 43 5.94 -0.98 6.70
N SER A 44 7.13 -1.45 7.12
CA SER A 44 7.32 -2.07 8.42
C SER A 44 7.10 -1.16 9.64
N ALA A 45 7.22 0.16 9.48
CA ALA A 45 7.06 1.10 10.60
C ALA A 45 5.65 1.01 11.22
N ALA A 46 4.61 1.02 10.39
CA ALA A 46 3.23 0.93 10.85
C ALA A 46 2.86 -0.42 11.47
N ASN A 47 3.72 -1.45 11.37
CA ASN A 47 3.47 -2.75 12.03
C ASN A 47 3.47 -2.64 13.56
N SER A 48 4.17 -1.65 14.13
CA SER A 48 4.15 -1.44 15.58
C SER A 48 2.88 -0.75 16.07
N LEU A 49 2.04 -0.24 15.17
CA LEU A 49 0.80 0.45 15.50
C LEU A 49 -0.46 -0.41 15.23
N VAL A 50 -0.30 -1.65 14.76
CA VAL A 50 -1.43 -2.51 14.40
C VAL A 50 -2.32 -2.78 15.62
N ASP A 51 -1.69 -3.10 16.76
CA ASP A 51 -2.42 -3.41 17.99
C ASP A 51 -3.12 -2.18 18.55
N VAL A 52 -2.52 -0.99 18.38
CA VAL A 52 -3.15 0.30 18.71
C VAL A 52 -4.41 0.50 17.88
N PHE A 53 -4.34 0.32 16.56
CA PHE A 53 -5.50 0.48 15.70
C PHE A 53 -6.57 -0.59 15.96
N ASP A 54 -6.19 -1.82 16.29
CA ASP A 54 -7.16 -2.85 16.65
C ASP A 54 -7.85 -2.56 17.98
N GLN A 55 -7.13 -2.07 19.00
CA GLN A 55 -7.73 -1.61 20.27
C GLN A 55 -8.74 -0.48 20.03
N VAL A 56 -8.36 0.53 19.25
CA VAL A 56 -9.25 1.65 18.89
C VAL A 56 -10.47 1.14 18.11
N ARG A 57 -10.29 0.17 17.21
CA ARG A 57 -11.37 -0.45 16.46
C ARG A 57 -12.36 -1.17 17.38
N GLN A 58 -11.86 -1.98 18.31
CA GLN A 58 -12.66 -2.72 19.29
C GLN A 58 -13.43 -1.76 20.22
N ALA A 59 -12.77 -0.73 20.74
CA ALA A 59 -13.38 0.28 21.61
C ALA A 59 -14.53 1.04 20.93
N ASN A 60 -14.45 1.22 19.61
CA ASN A 60 -15.45 1.96 18.82
C ASN A 60 -16.46 1.07 18.09
N ALA A 61 -16.36 -0.25 18.24
CA ALA A 61 -17.16 -1.26 17.53
C ALA A 61 -17.27 -0.96 16.02
N CYS A 62 -16.14 -0.71 15.38
CA CYS A 62 -16.07 -0.31 13.98
C CYS A 62 -15.27 -1.29 13.11
N SER A 63 -15.26 -1.03 11.80
CA SER A 63 -14.36 -1.73 10.87
C SER A 63 -13.11 -0.91 10.60
N LEU A 64 -12.02 -1.61 10.27
CA LEU A 64 -10.70 -1.05 10.01
C LEU A 64 -10.26 -1.42 8.59
N SER A 65 -9.94 -0.44 7.77
CA SER A 65 -9.48 -0.64 6.40
C SER A 65 -8.06 -0.10 6.25
N TYR A 66 -7.09 -0.98 6.00
CA TYR A 66 -5.73 -0.60 5.65
C TYR A 66 -5.62 -0.39 4.14
N ILE A 67 -5.16 0.79 3.73
CA ILE A 67 -4.90 1.17 2.34
C ILE A 67 -3.39 1.19 2.16
N ILE A 68 -2.88 0.32 1.28
CA ILE A 68 -1.45 0.05 1.14
C ILE A 68 -0.98 0.37 -0.30
N PRO A 69 0.12 1.14 -0.47
CA PRO A 69 0.72 1.38 -1.78
C PRO A 69 1.31 0.09 -2.36
N VAL A 70 1.40 0.02 -3.69
CA VAL A 70 1.89 -1.16 -4.41
C VAL A 70 3.02 -0.82 -5.39
N SER A 71 3.74 0.27 -5.11
CA SER A 71 4.86 0.77 -5.92
C SER A 71 6.24 0.31 -5.43
N ASP A 72 6.31 -0.46 -4.34
CA ASP A 72 7.55 -1.03 -3.81
C ASP A 72 8.23 -1.93 -4.86
N ASN A 73 9.45 -1.56 -5.24
CA ASN A 73 10.30 -2.31 -6.16
C ASN A 73 11.65 -2.71 -5.54
N GLY A 74 11.75 -2.74 -4.20
CA GLY A 74 12.96 -3.10 -3.47
C GLY A 74 13.00 -4.55 -2.95
N GLY A 75 14.17 -4.99 -2.52
CA GLY A 75 14.38 -6.23 -1.78
C GLY A 75 13.81 -7.48 -2.46
N SER A 76 13.15 -8.36 -1.69
CA SER A 76 12.56 -9.60 -2.21
C SER A 76 11.35 -9.39 -3.14
N SER A 77 10.79 -8.18 -3.19
CA SER A 77 9.75 -7.83 -4.17
C SER A 77 10.36 -7.59 -5.54
N SER A 78 11.56 -7.00 -5.60
CA SER A 78 12.26 -6.62 -6.85
C SER A 78 12.49 -7.81 -7.79
N GLU A 79 12.95 -8.93 -7.25
CA GLU A 79 13.24 -10.14 -8.03
C GLU A 79 11.97 -10.79 -8.61
N LEU A 80 10.87 -10.74 -7.86
CA LEU A 80 9.57 -11.20 -8.36
C LEU A 80 9.03 -10.28 -9.46
N ILE A 81 9.19 -8.97 -9.30
CA ILE A 81 8.80 -7.99 -10.31
C ILE A 81 9.64 -8.16 -11.57
N ARG A 82 10.95 -8.41 -11.45
CA ARG A 82 11.84 -8.67 -12.59
C ARG A 82 11.38 -9.88 -13.39
N VAL A 83 11.12 -11.00 -12.72
CA VAL A 83 10.81 -12.27 -13.38
C VAL A 83 9.34 -12.35 -13.83
N PHE A 84 8.39 -11.85 -13.04
CA PHE A 84 6.95 -12.03 -13.28
C PHE A 84 6.18 -10.74 -13.56
N GLY A 85 6.82 -9.58 -13.44
CA GLY A 85 6.14 -8.29 -13.39
C GLY A 85 5.18 -8.21 -12.21
N GLY A 86 4.27 -7.24 -12.26
CA GLY A 86 3.22 -7.08 -11.27
C GLY A 86 3.51 -6.07 -10.17
N PRO A 87 2.53 -5.86 -9.28
CA PRO A 87 2.63 -4.87 -8.21
C PRO A 87 3.67 -5.22 -7.16
N GLY A 88 4.14 -4.22 -6.42
CA GLY A 88 4.87 -4.41 -5.17
C GLY A 88 3.96 -5.03 -4.11
N ILE A 89 4.29 -6.26 -3.69
CA ILE A 89 3.45 -7.06 -2.78
C ILE A 89 3.95 -7.07 -1.32
N GLY A 90 5.17 -6.59 -1.08
CA GLY A 90 5.89 -6.77 0.19
C GLY A 90 5.16 -6.18 1.40
N ASP A 91 4.60 -4.98 1.25
CA ASP A 91 3.87 -4.27 2.30
C ASP A 91 2.51 -4.89 2.57
N VAL A 92 1.79 -5.30 1.52
CA VAL A 92 0.52 -6.03 1.64
C VAL A 92 0.72 -7.35 2.37
N ARG A 93 1.72 -8.14 1.98
CA ARG A 93 2.10 -9.37 2.69
C ARG A 93 2.41 -9.07 4.16
N SER A 94 3.28 -8.08 4.41
CA SER A 94 3.67 -7.72 5.79
C SER A 94 2.45 -7.40 6.65
N ARG A 95 1.48 -6.64 6.12
CA ARG A 95 0.26 -6.29 6.86
C ARG A 95 -0.61 -7.51 7.15
N LEU A 96 -0.87 -8.35 6.15
CA LEU A 96 -1.70 -9.55 6.32
C LEU A 96 -1.10 -10.49 7.37
N VAL A 97 0.21 -10.70 7.34
CA VAL A 97 0.90 -11.57 8.31
C VAL A 97 0.91 -10.95 9.71
N ARG A 98 0.99 -9.62 9.85
CA ARG A 98 0.90 -8.95 11.16
C ARG A 98 -0.50 -9.01 11.78
N LEU A 99 -1.54 -9.14 10.94
CA LEU A 99 -2.94 -9.29 11.35
C LEU A 99 -3.34 -10.72 11.73
N ILE A 100 -2.44 -11.70 11.61
CA ILE A 100 -2.69 -13.06 12.11
C ILE A 100 -2.94 -12.98 13.63
N PRO A 101 -4.02 -13.60 14.14
CA PRO A 101 -4.31 -13.64 15.58
C PRO A 101 -3.11 -14.13 16.40
N GLU A 102 -2.88 -13.55 17.57
CA GLU A 102 -1.77 -13.96 18.45
C GLU A 102 -2.10 -15.24 19.24
N GLU A 103 -3.36 -15.67 19.21
CA GLU A 103 -3.83 -16.86 19.90
C GLU A 103 -3.87 -18.07 18.95
N GLY A 104 -3.27 -19.17 19.39
CA GLY A 104 -3.29 -20.46 18.70
C GLY A 104 -1.93 -20.92 18.18
N GLU A 105 -1.61 -22.19 18.42
CA GLU A 105 -0.39 -22.83 17.93
C GLU A 105 -0.30 -22.78 16.41
N GLU A 106 -1.41 -23.06 15.72
CA GLU A 106 -1.47 -22.99 14.25
C GLU A 106 -1.28 -21.56 13.73
N ALA A 107 -1.85 -20.55 14.39
CA ALA A 107 -1.68 -19.16 14.01
C ALA A 107 -0.21 -18.73 14.10
N THR A 108 0.47 -19.17 15.17
CA THR A 108 1.91 -18.96 15.35
C THR A 108 2.73 -19.65 14.25
N ALA A 109 2.40 -20.89 13.92
CA ALA A 109 3.06 -21.64 12.85
C ALA A 109 2.88 -20.97 11.47
N ILE A 110 1.66 -20.52 11.14
CA ILE A 110 1.37 -19.79 9.89
C ILE A 110 2.11 -18.46 9.83
N LYS A 111 2.15 -17.72 10.95
CA LYS A 111 2.90 -16.47 11.06
C LYS A 111 4.39 -16.68 10.86
N HIS A 112 4.95 -17.75 11.41
CA HIS A 112 6.34 -18.14 11.19
C HIS A 112 6.57 -18.50 9.71
N PHE A 113 5.69 -19.33 9.12
CA PHE A 113 5.76 -19.76 7.73
C PHE A 113 5.81 -18.58 6.74
N PHE A 114 4.90 -17.62 6.85
CA PHE A 114 4.82 -16.52 5.90
C PHE A 114 5.83 -15.39 6.14
N ASN A 115 6.37 -15.27 7.36
CA ASN A 115 7.50 -14.39 7.63
C ASN A 115 8.85 -14.98 7.21
N HIS A 116 8.90 -16.29 6.96
CA HIS A 116 10.13 -16.98 6.59
C HIS A 116 10.76 -16.37 5.33
N ARG A 117 12.07 -16.20 5.40
CA ARG A 117 12.93 -15.80 4.28
C ARG A 117 13.96 -16.88 4.09
N LEU A 118 14.11 -17.30 2.84
CA LEU A 118 15.14 -18.25 2.46
C LEU A 118 16.53 -17.71 2.78
N LEU A 119 17.48 -18.61 2.91
CA LEU A 119 18.88 -18.26 3.17
C LEU A 119 19.46 -17.36 2.06
N LYS A 120 20.55 -16.65 2.37
CA LYS A 120 21.19 -15.71 1.43
C LYS A 120 22.05 -16.40 0.36
N ASP A 121 22.48 -17.63 0.62
CA ASP A 121 23.23 -18.42 -0.36
C ASP A 121 22.27 -19.08 -1.36
N TYR A 122 22.54 -18.91 -2.65
CA TYR A 122 21.64 -19.39 -3.72
C TYR A 122 21.42 -20.90 -3.67
N ALA A 123 22.49 -21.69 -3.51
CA ALA A 123 22.41 -23.15 -3.59
C ALA A 123 21.61 -23.69 -2.41
N VAL A 124 21.87 -23.17 -1.20
CA VAL A 124 21.14 -23.56 0.00
C VAL A 124 19.70 -23.08 -0.03
N ALA A 125 19.44 -21.84 -0.46
CA ALA A 125 18.09 -21.28 -0.60
C ALA A 125 17.24 -22.09 -1.58
N ARG A 126 17.84 -22.51 -2.71
CA ARG A 126 17.16 -23.36 -3.69
C ARG A 126 16.84 -24.73 -3.12
N ALA A 127 17.75 -25.36 -2.39
CA ALA A 127 17.50 -26.65 -1.74
C ALA A 127 16.37 -26.53 -0.69
N GLU A 128 16.44 -25.52 0.16
CA GLU A 128 15.41 -25.19 1.15
C GLU A 128 14.03 -24.96 0.51
N TRP A 129 13.98 -24.24 -0.61
CA TRP A 129 12.73 -24.06 -1.37
C TRP A 129 12.13 -25.39 -1.85
N LEU A 130 12.97 -26.32 -2.34
CA LEU A 130 12.51 -27.64 -2.78
C LEU A 130 11.96 -28.46 -1.60
N ASP A 131 12.63 -28.43 -0.44
CA ASP A 131 12.15 -29.11 0.78
C ASP A 131 10.78 -28.55 1.25
N ILE A 132 10.57 -27.24 1.10
CA ILE A 132 9.28 -26.61 1.41
C ILE A 132 8.20 -27.11 0.44
N ILE A 133 8.51 -27.19 -0.86
CA ILE A 133 7.58 -27.67 -1.89
C ILE A 133 7.21 -29.14 -1.68
N GLU A 134 8.18 -29.98 -1.32
CA GLU A 134 8.00 -31.41 -1.03
C GLU A 134 7.31 -31.66 0.32
N ALA A 135 7.07 -30.61 1.10
CA ALA A 135 6.50 -30.65 2.45
C ALA A 135 7.33 -31.42 3.48
N THR A 136 8.64 -31.54 3.26
CA THR A 136 9.61 -32.18 4.17
C THR A 136 10.22 -31.18 5.16
N HIS A 137 10.17 -29.88 4.83
CA HIS A 137 10.72 -28.82 5.69
C HIS A 137 9.95 -28.66 7.01
N SER A 138 10.66 -28.37 8.11
CA SER A 138 10.12 -28.18 9.46
C SER A 138 9.14 -27.01 9.60
N LEU A 139 9.09 -26.11 8.61
CA LEU A 139 8.16 -24.98 8.55
C LEU A 139 6.69 -25.42 8.53
N TRP A 140 6.42 -26.64 8.08
CA TRP A 140 5.09 -27.22 8.01
C TRP A 140 4.58 -27.78 9.34
N THR A 141 5.41 -27.80 10.39
CA THR A 141 5.03 -28.22 11.74
C THR A 141 4.02 -27.25 12.34
N GLY A 142 2.96 -27.78 12.96
CA GLY A 142 1.90 -26.97 13.56
C GLY A 142 0.84 -26.43 12.59
N ILE A 143 0.98 -26.65 11.28
CA ILE A 143 -0.03 -26.25 10.28
C ILE A 143 -0.95 -27.45 9.97
N SER A 144 -2.28 -27.25 10.07
CA SER A 144 -3.27 -28.29 9.77
C SER A 144 -3.21 -28.77 8.33
N SER A 145 -3.64 -30.01 8.10
CA SER A 145 -3.64 -30.63 6.77
C SER A 145 -4.40 -29.80 5.71
N PRO A 146 -5.62 -29.29 5.97
CA PRO A 146 -6.34 -28.48 4.96
C PRO A 146 -5.59 -27.20 4.56
N LYS A 147 -5.02 -26.47 5.52
CA LYS A 147 -4.25 -25.25 5.23
C LYS A 147 -2.93 -25.59 4.55
N LYS A 148 -2.26 -26.67 4.97
CA LYS A 148 -1.03 -27.17 4.35
C LYS A 148 -1.23 -27.47 2.86
N GLU A 149 -2.25 -28.25 2.51
CA GLU A 149 -2.54 -28.59 1.12
C GLU A 149 -2.92 -27.37 0.28
N LEU A 150 -3.71 -26.45 0.85
CA LEU A 150 -4.06 -25.20 0.19
C LEU A 150 -2.83 -24.34 -0.10
N ILE A 151 -1.98 -24.10 0.91
CA ILE A 151 -0.76 -23.31 0.75
C ILE A 151 0.18 -23.97 -0.26
N ARG A 152 0.38 -25.28 -0.13
CA ARG A 152 1.28 -26.06 -0.99
C ARG A 152 0.81 -26.05 -2.44
N SER A 153 -0.49 -26.12 -2.72
CA SER A 153 -1.02 -26.07 -4.09
C SER A 153 -0.63 -24.78 -4.83
N ILE A 154 -0.65 -23.64 -4.12
CA ILE A 154 -0.25 -22.33 -4.66
C ILE A 154 1.27 -22.25 -4.83
N LEU A 155 2.04 -22.73 -3.85
CA LEU A 155 3.51 -22.75 -3.96
C LEU A 155 3.98 -23.68 -5.08
N ASN A 156 3.32 -24.82 -5.31
CA ASN A 156 3.55 -25.70 -6.45
C ASN A 156 3.28 -24.99 -7.78
N SER A 157 2.15 -24.27 -7.86
CA SER A 157 1.82 -23.47 -9.04
C SER A 157 2.88 -22.38 -9.28
N MET A 158 3.34 -21.72 -8.21
CA MET A 158 4.44 -20.76 -8.29
C MET A 158 5.75 -21.41 -8.76
N ASN A 159 6.08 -22.60 -8.26
CA ASN A 159 7.27 -23.34 -8.68
C ASN A 159 7.22 -23.70 -10.16
N LEU A 160 6.06 -24.12 -10.68
CA LEU A 160 5.86 -24.33 -12.11
C LEU A 160 6.08 -23.04 -12.91
N GLU A 161 5.55 -21.91 -12.44
CA GLU A 161 5.73 -20.60 -13.07
C GLU A 161 7.20 -20.11 -13.05
N LEU A 162 7.95 -20.44 -12.00
CA LEU A 162 9.40 -20.22 -11.91
C LEU A 162 10.14 -21.04 -12.96
N LEU A 163 9.86 -22.34 -13.04
CA LEU A 163 10.49 -23.24 -14.01
C LEU A 163 10.24 -22.82 -15.46
N LYS A 164 9.01 -22.37 -15.79
CA LYS A 164 8.66 -21.84 -17.12
C LYS A 164 9.48 -20.61 -17.52
N ARG A 165 9.98 -19.83 -16.55
CA ARG A 165 10.74 -18.60 -16.76
C ARG A 165 12.25 -18.78 -16.69
N VAL A 166 12.74 -19.99 -16.40
CA VAL A 166 14.18 -20.28 -16.44
C VAL A 166 14.68 -20.12 -17.87
N ARG A 167 15.80 -19.39 -18.03
CA ARG A 167 16.56 -19.23 -19.27
C ARG A 167 18.04 -19.49 -18.98
N PRO A 168 18.86 -19.83 -20.00
CA PRO A 168 20.30 -19.99 -19.81
C PRO A 168 20.99 -18.74 -19.24
N THR A 169 20.47 -17.56 -19.57
CA THR A 169 21.04 -16.25 -19.21
C THR A 169 20.31 -15.54 -18.05
N SER A 170 19.13 -16.02 -17.65
CA SER A 170 18.31 -15.42 -16.59
C SER A 170 17.59 -16.50 -15.80
N ARG A 171 17.81 -16.52 -14.48
CA ARG A 171 17.15 -17.43 -13.54
C ARG A 171 16.61 -16.65 -12.37
N PHE A 172 15.60 -17.20 -11.71
CA PHE A 172 15.12 -16.64 -10.45
C PHE A 172 16.17 -16.83 -9.36
N ASP A 173 16.47 -15.76 -8.62
CA ASP A 173 17.32 -15.77 -7.45
C ASP A 173 16.50 -16.06 -6.18
N TYR A 174 16.77 -17.20 -5.56
CA TYR A 174 16.10 -17.61 -4.32
C TYR A 174 16.69 -16.93 -3.08
N SER A 175 17.87 -16.31 -3.18
CA SER A 175 18.60 -15.75 -2.05
C SER A 175 17.79 -14.68 -1.32
N GLY A 176 17.43 -14.94 -0.06
CA GLY A 176 16.66 -14.00 0.77
C GLY A 176 15.18 -13.84 0.35
N ALA A 177 14.68 -14.66 -0.58
CA ALA A 177 13.30 -14.59 -1.04
C ALA A 177 12.33 -14.92 0.10
N SER A 178 11.22 -14.19 0.16
CA SER A 178 10.20 -14.41 1.20
C SER A 178 9.15 -15.41 0.72
N ILE A 179 8.85 -16.40 1.56
CA ILE A 179 7.82 -17.41 1.28
C ILE A 179 6.44 -16.75 1.12
N GLY A 180 6.10 -15.76 1.94
CA GLY A 180 4.85 -15.02 1.77
C GLY A 180 4.76 -14.21 0.47
N ASN A 181 5.88 -13.67 -0.02
CA ASN A 181 5.90 -13.00 -1.31
C ASN A 181 5.73 -14.02 -2.46
N LEU A 182 6.43 -15.15 -2.39
CA LEU A 182 6.29 -16.25 -3.37
C LEU A 182 4.85 -16.76 -3.42
N PHE A 183 4.22 -16.94 -2.25
CA PHE A 183 2.81 -17.33 -2.15
C PHE A 183 1.87 -16.31 -2.80
N LEU A 184 1.98 -15.02 -2.46
CA LEU A 184 1.10 -13.99 -3.04
C LEU A 184 1.29 -13.85 -4.55
N THR A 185 2.53 -13.88 -5.05
CA THR A 185 2.78 -13.88 -6.49
C THR A 185 2.18 -15.11 -7.16
N GLY A 186 2.38 -16.29 -6.57
CA GLY A 186 1.80 -17.54 -7.06
C GLY A 186 0.27 -17.49 -7.12
N ALA A 187 -0.37 -17.03 -6.04
CA ALA A 187 -1.82 -16.90 -5.98
C ALA A 187 -2.36 -15.88 -7.01
N ARG A 188 -1.65 -14.76 -7.19
CA ARG A 188 -1.99 -13.76 -8.21
C ARG A 188 -1.92 -14.35 -9.61
N LEU A 189 -0.84 -15.06 -9.94
CA LEU A 189 -0.66 -15.67 -11.25
C LEU A 189 -1.68 -16.78 -11.51
N PHE A 190 -1.97 -17.59 -10.48
CA PHE A 190 -2.97 -18.65 -10.55
C PHE A 190 -4.39 -18.12 -10.78
N THR A 191 -4.77 -17.07 -10.05
CA THR A 191 -6.12 -16.49 -10.13
C THR A 191 -6.28 -15.43 -11.22
N GLY A 192 -5.18 -14.89 -11.74
CA GLY A 192 -5.18 -13.71 -12.60
C GLY A 192 -5.61 -12.42 -11.88
N SER A 193 -5.68 -12.41 -10.54
CA SER A 193 -6.18 -11.26 -9.77
C SER A 193 -5.41 -11.07 -8.47
N PHE A 194 -4.81 -9.88 -8.30
CA PHE A 194 -4.10 -9.55 -7.07
C PHE A 194 -5.05 -9.44 -5.87
N GLU A 195 -6.27 -8.93 -6.04
CA GLU A 195 -7.25 -8.90 -4.96
C GLU A 195 -7.69 -10.30 -4.51
N ALA A 196 -7.83 -11.24 -5.45
CA ALA A 196 -8.14 -12.62 -5.11
C ALA A 196 -7.01 -13.30 -4.32
N ALA A 197 -5.76 -12.98 -4.67
CA ALA A 197 -4.58 -13.44 -3.92
C ALA A 197 -4.56 -12.90 -2.48
N ILE A 198 -4.88 -11.61 -2.30
CA ILE A 198 -5.00 -10.98 -0.98
C ILE A 198 -6.12 -11.64 -0.17
N TYR A 199 -7.28 -11.86 -0.79
CA TYR A 199 -8.40 -12.55 -0.16
C TYR A 199 -8.02 -13.95 0.31
N LEU A 200 -7.37 -14.74 -0.56
CA LEU A 200 -6.91 -16.09 -0.23
C LEU A 200 -5.95 -16.09 0.96
N LEU A 201 -4.93 -15.23 0.95
CA LEU A 201 -3.98 -15.14 2.06
C LEU A 201 -4.67 -14.67 3.34
N SER A 202 -5.55 -13.67 3.25
CA SER A 202 -6.35 -13.16 4.38
C SER A 202 -7.19 -14.26 5.02
N SER A 203 -7.80 -15.14 4.22
CA SER A 203 -8.57 -16.29 4.71
C SER A 203 -7.69 -17.33 5.39
N ILE A 204 -6.52 -17.66 4.82
CA ILE A 204 -5.56 -18.61 5.42
C ILE A 204 -5.04 -18.09 6.76
N CYS A 205 -4.75 -16.79 6.83
CA CYS A 205 -4.30 -16.08 8.02
C CYS A 205 -5.39 -15.85 9.06
N ALA A 206 -6.64 -16.23 8.78
CA ALA A 206 -7.81 -16.00 9.65
C ALA A 206 -7.93 -14.54 10.11
N VAL A 207 -7.65 -13.58 9.21
CA VAL A 207 -7.78 -12.16 9.49
C VAL A 207 -9.25 -11.85 9.83
N PRO A 208 -9.54 -11.09 10.91
CA PRO A 208 -10.91 -10.80 11.31
C PRO A 208 -11.71 -10.12 10.19
N SER A 209 -12.97 -10.49 10.00
CA SER A 209 -13.85 -9.93 8.96
C SER A 209 -14.13 -8.43 9.10
N SER A 210 -13.88 -7.87 10.28
CA SER A 210 -13.95 -6.42 10.55
C SER A 210 -12.70 -5.65 10.13
N VAL A 211 -11.66 -6.34 9.68
CA VAL A 211 -10.40 -5.76 9.20
C VAL A 211 -10.22 -6.11 7.73
N SER A 212 -9.90 -5.12 6.90
CA SER A 212 -9.64 -5.31 5.48
C SER A 212 -8.30 -4.68 5.10
N VAL A 213 -7.61 -5.31 4.14
CA VAL A 213 -6.37 -4.81 3.56
C VAL A 213 -6.63 -4.62 2.06
N PHE A 214 -6.53 -3.38 1.60
CA PHE A 214 -6.75 -3.02 0.20
C PHE A 214 -5.44 -2.54 -0.44
N PRO A 215 -5.06 -3.10 -1.59
CA PRO A 215 -4.04 -2.47 -2.41
C PRO A 215 -4.64 -1.20 -3.01
N VAL A 216 -3.88 -0.11 -3.00
CA VAL A 216 -4.39 1.18 -3.47
C VAL A 216 -4.74 1.18 -4.96
N LEU A 217 -4.13 0.26 -5.72
CA LEU A 217 -4.40 0.02 -7.13
C LEU A 217 -4.82 -1.43 -7.33
N ASN A 218 -5.84 -1.64 -8.16
CA ASN A 218 -6.19 -2.97 -8.66
C ASN A 218 -5.46 -3.21 -9.99
N THR A 219 -4.26 -3.81 -9.92
CA THR A 219 -3.42 -4.05 -11.09
C THR A 219 -2.71 -5.40 -11.00
N ASN A 220 -2.49 -6.01 -12.16
CA ASN A 220 -1.58 -7.16 -12.33
C ASN A 220 -0.24 -6.76 -12.96
N PHE A 221 -0.01 -5.47 -13.19
CA PHE A 221 1.19 -4.93 -13.82
C PHE A 221 2.04 -4.16 -12.83
N ALA A 222 3.34 -4.06 -13.13
CA ALA A 222 4.25 -3.20 -12.39
C ALA A 222 3.94 -1.74 -12.72
N LEU A 223 3.72 -0.96 -11.67
CA LEU A 223 3.56 0.48 -11.75
C LEU A 223 4.62 1.11 -10.86
N HIS A 224 5.27 2.14 -11.37
CA HIS A 224 6.40 2.76 -10.69
C HIS A 224 6.05 4.21 -10.35
N ILE A 225 6.76 4.74 -9.36
CA ILE A 225 6.66 6.15 -8.98
C ILE A 225 7.94 6.87 -9.37
N ALA A 226 7.83 8.16 -9.65
CA ALA A 226 8.93 9.07 -9.84
C ALA A 226 8.76 10.29 -8.92
N ALA A 227 9.88 10.82 -8.46
CA ALA A 227 9.96 12.01 -7.61
C ALA A 227 10.74 13.12 -8.33
N GLY A 228 10.19 14.32 -8.34
CA GLY A 228 10.88 15.54 -8.77
C GLY A 228 11.38 16.29 -7.54
N LEU A 229 12.66 16.60 -7.51
CA LEU A 229 13.30 17.36 -6.43
C LEU A 229 13.31 18.86 -6.74
N ALA A 230 13.54 19.69 -5.72
CA ALA A 230 13.54 21.15 -5.82
C ALA A 230 14.66 21.71 -6.73
N ASP A 231 15.74 20.96 -6.93
CA ASP A 231 16.79 21.31 -7.89
C ASP A 231 16.46 20.92 -9.35
N GLY A 232 15.28 20.34 -9.60
CA GLY A 232 14.84 19.85 -10.91
C GLY A 232 15.25 18.42 -11.23
N THR A 233 16.00 17.74 -10.37
CA THR A 233 16.37 16.33 -10.55
C THR A 233 15.14 15.43 -10.46
N VAL A 234 15.07 14.43 -11.33
CA VAL A 234 14.01 13.41 -11.30
C VAL A 234 14.60 12.06 -10.94
N ILE A 235 14.05 11.42 -9.91
CA ILE A 235 14.41 10.07 -9.47
C ILE A 235 13.27 9.12 -9.82
N THR A 236 13.60 7.98 -10.44
CA THR A 236 12.61 6.98 -10.88
C THR A 236 12.74 5.69 -10.07
N GLY A 237 11.61 5.13 -9.65
CA GLY A 237 11.54 3.91 -8.85
C GLY A 237 11.55 4.20 -7.34
N GLN A 238 10.68 3.51 -6.61
CA GLN A 238 10.53 3.69 -5.16
C GLN A 238 11.84 3.43 -4.41
N ASN A 239 12.54 2.33 -4.73
CA ASN A 239 13.78 1.98 -4.08
C ASN A 239 14.87 3.05 -4.27
N SER A 240 14.96 3.68 -5.44
CA SER A 240 15.93 4.75 -5.70
C SER A 240 15.55 6.05 -5.01
N ILE A 241 14.26 6.32 -4.78
CA ILE A 241 13.79 7.45 -3.96
C ILE A 241 14.19 7.24 -2.49
N SER A 242 14.01 6.03 -1.97
CA SER A 242 14.36 5.71 -0.58
C SER A 242 15.84 5.37 -0.37
N HIS A 243 16.59 5.04 -1.42
CA HIS A 243 18.01 4.69 -1.39
C HIS A 243 18.69 5.22 -2.67
N PRO A 244 18.94 6.54 -2.73
CA PRO A 244 19.61 7.14 -3.88
C PRO A 244 21.00 6.52 -4.03
N SER A 245 21.22 5.82 -5.14
CA SER A 245 22.55 5.60 -5.72
C SER A 245 22.72 6.65 -6.82
N GLU A 246 23.97 6.98 -7.21
CA GLU A 246 24.32 8.09 -8.11
C GLU A 246 23.24 8.45 -9.16
N PRO A 247 22.95 9.75 -9.38
CA PRO A 247 21.78 10.21 -10.10
C PRO A 247 21.66 9.56 -11.47
N THR A 248 20.62 8.73 -11.63
CA THR A 248 20.33 8.07 -12.91
C THR A 248 19.56 9.04 -13.79
N ALA A 249 20.27 10.01 -14.37
CA ALA A 249 19.73 10.87 -15.41
C ALA A 249 19.42 10.03 -16.66
N ALA A 250 18.19 9.54 -16.76
CA ALA A 250 17.68 8.90 -17.97
C ALA A 250 16.15 9.02 -18.05
N VAL A 251 15.66 10.25 -18.20
CA VAL A 251 14.39 10.50 -18.89
C VAL A 251 14.73 10.80 -20.36
N PRO A 252 14.09 10.19 -21.37
CA PRO A 252 14.35 10.51 -22.78
C PRO A 252 13.89 11.94 -23.07
N GLY A 253 14.82 12.86 -23.35
CA GLY A 253 14.45 14.24 -23.70
C GLY A 253 15.59 15.25 -23.89
N GLU A 254 16.77 15.07 -23.28
CA GLU A 254 17.86 16.05 -23.44
C GLU A 254 19.21 15.38 -23.76
N PRO A 255 19.85 15.71 -24.89
CA PRO A 255 21.19 15.22 -25.19
C PRO A 255 22.24 16.06 -24.46
N LYS A 256 22.98 15.46 -23.53
CA LYS A 256 24.25 16.02 -23.04
C LYS A 256 25.42 15.29 -23.70
N PHE A 257 26.12 16.01 -24.59
CA PHE A 257 27.43 15.60 -25.09
C PHE A 257 28.44 15.63 -23.96
N SER A 258 29.21 14.55 -23.77
CA SER A 258 30.40 14.55 -22.92
C SER A 258 31.65 14.88 -23.76
N PRO A 259 32.63 15.67 -23.27
CA PRO A 259 33.75 16.15 -24.08
C PRO A 259 34.82 15.10 -24.39
N ASN A 260 34.75 13.90 -23.82
CA ASN A 260 35.78 12.88 -24.00
C ASN A 260 35.18 11.58 -24.52
N GLY A 261 35.28 11.40 -25.84
CA GLY A 261 34.81 10.23 -26.59
C GLY A 261 35.57 8.95 -26.24
N ARG A 262 35.13 8.26 -25.19
CA ARG A 262 35.31 6.80 -25.06
C ARG A 262 33.97 6.18 -24.66
N PRO A 263 33.38 5.30 -25.49
CA PRO A 263 32.23 4.52 -25.05
C PRO A 263 32.71 3.57 -23.96
N ARG A 264 32.13 3.67 -22.76
CA ARG A 264 32.13 2.53 -21.83
C ARG A 264 31.37 1.43 -22.54
N SER A 265 32.02 0.28 -22.74
CA SER A 265 31.37 -0.93 -23.23
C SER A 265 30.34 -1.38 -22.18
N ASN A 266 29.10 -0.91 -22.31
CA ASN A 266 27.98 -1.67 -21.77
C ASN A 266 27.97 -2.98 -22.55
N SER A 267 28.26 -4.09 -21.87
CA SER A 267 28.19 -5.41 -22.48
C SER A 267 26.77 -5.62 -23.04
N ASP A 268 26.68 -5.70 -24.37
CA ASP A 268 25.45 -5.93 -25.14
C ASP A 268 24.70 -7.24 -24.80
N ASP A 269 25.22 -8.05 -23.87
CA ASP A 269 24.59 -9.28 -23.40
C ASP A 269 23.48 -9.06 -22.35
N GLU A 270 23.46 -7.93 -21.63
CA GLU A 270 22.37 -7.61 -20.68
C GLU A 270 21.08 -7.15 -21.39
N ASN A 271 21.17 -6.78 -22.67
CA ASN A 271 20.04 -6.36 -23.50
C ASN A 271 19.23 -7.54 -24.11
N LYS A 272 19.65 -8.79 -23.89
CA LYS A 272 19.00 -9.99 -24.48
C LYS A 272 18.09 -10.77 -23.52
N ALA A 273 17.97 -10.37 -22.26
CA ALA A 273 17.08 -11.05 -21.32
C ALA A 273 15.62 -10.61 -21.55
N GLU A 274 14.81 -11.46 -22.17
CA GLU A 274 13.33 -11.37 -22.18
C GLU A 274 12.78 -11.72 -20.79
N ASP A 275 13.11 -10.89 -19.79
CA ASP A 275 12.44 -10.88 -18.48
C ASP A 275 11.04 -10.24 -18.64
N ALA A 276 10.26 -10.05 -17.56
CA ALA A 276 8.93 -9.42 -17.65
C ALA A 276 8.93 -7.96 -18.17
N ASN A 277 10.11 -7.42 -18.47
CA ASN A 277 10.33 -6.10 -19.02
C ASN A 277 10.29 -6.15 -20.56
N GLY A 278 9.30 -5.50 -21.16
CA GLY A 278 9.22 -5.37 -22.61
C GLY A 278 10.35 -4.51 -23.21
N PRO A 279 10.55 -4.56 -24.54
CA PRO A 279 11.45 -3.64 -25.23
C PRO A 279 11.12 -2.17 -24.91
N GLY A 280 12.13 -1.37 -24.59
CA GLY A 280 11.95 0.05 -24.25
C GLY A 280 11.72 0.38 -22.77
N THR A 281 11.53 -0.60 -21.87
CA THR A 281 11.42 -0.34 -20.42
C THR A 281 12.63 0.46 -19.89
N LEU A 282 12.45 1.40 -18.97
CA LEU A 282 13.55 2.20 -18.42
C LEU A 282 14.65 1.32 -17.77
N PRO A 283 15.94 1.48 -18.12
CA PRO A 283 17.03 0.69 -17.54
C PRO A 283 17.12 0.76 -16.01
N SER A 284 16.79 1.91 -15.41
CA SER A 284 16.76 2.10 -13.95
C SER A 284 15.77 1.17 -13.25
N LEU A 285 14.68 0.80 -13.93
CA LEU A 285 13.62 -0.07 -13.39
C LEU A 285 13.89 -1.57 -13.62
N ARG A 286 14.86 -1.91 -14.48
CA ARG A 286 15.21 -3.30 -14.83
C ARG A 286 16.19 -3.94 -13.85
N LYS A 287 17.00 -3.12 -13.16
CA LYS A 287 18.06 -3.64 -12.28
C LYS A 287 17.45 -4.17 -10.98
N PRO A 288 17.70 -5.45 -10.61
CA PRO A 288 17.23 -6.00 -9.35
C PRO A 288 17.93 -5.29 -8.17
N ALA A 289 17.14 -4.74 -7.26
CA ALA A 289 17.63 -4.06 -6.06
C ALA A 289 17.69 -5.04 -4.88
N ILE A 290 18.56 -6.06 -4.99
CA ILE A 290 18.67 -7.17 -4.01
C ILE A 290 19.63 -6.82 -2.86
N ALA A 291 20.71 -6.07 -3.13
CA ALA A 291 21.69 -5.66 -2.12
C ALA A 291 21.16 -4.46 -1.32
N PHE A 292 20.59 -4.77 -0.15
CA PHE A 292 20.01 -3.81 0.77
C PHE A 292 20.90 -3.67 2.02
N SER A 293 21.36 -2.46 2.32
CA SER A 293 21.86 -2.09 3.64
C SER A 293 21.10 -0.83 4.09
N LYS A 294 20.47 -0.91 5.26
CA LYS A 294 19.86 0.26 5.94
C LYS A 294 20.89 1.17 6.59
N ASP A 295 22.18 0.81 6.52
CA ASP A 295 23.21 1.37 7.40
C ASP A 295 23.99 2.52 6.75
N GLN A 296 23.86 2.70 5.43
CA GLN A 296 24.42 3.85 4.70
C GLN A 296 23.26 4.71 4.18
N GLU A 297 22.94 5.74 4.95
CA GLU A 297 21.84 6.68 4.67
C GLU A 297 22.45 7.99 4.18
N GLU A 298 22.65 8.12 2.87
CA GLU A 298 22.92 9.42 2.27
C GLU A 298 21.59 10.16 2.05
N ASP A 299 21.59 11.45 2.41
CA ASP A 299 20.46 12.35 2.21
C ASP A 299 20.22 12.60 0.71
N LEU A 300 18.98 12.90 0.34
CA LEU A 300 18.68 13.41 -0.99
C LEU A 300 19.30 14.81 -1.17
N PRO A 301 19.79 15.15 -2.39
CA PRO A 301 20.46 16.42 -2.63
C PRO A 301 19.56 17.64 -2.41
N SER A 302 18.24 17.47 -2.58
CA SER A 302 17.24 18.49 -2.33
C SER A 302 15.87 17.87 -1.97
N ARG A 303 14.96 18.68 -1.44
CA ARG A 303 13.61 18.28 -1.02
C ARG A 303 12.79 17.74 -2.21
N ILE A 304 11.96 16.72 -1.97
CA ILE A 304 11.00 16.24 -2.98
C ILE A 304 9.86 17.25 -3.12
N GLU A 305 9.70 17.86 -4.29
CA GLU A 305 8.57 18.76 -4.54
C GLU A 305 7.29 18.01 -4.92
N ARG A 306 7.44 16.94 -5.71
CA ARG A 306 6.30 16.25 -6.32
C ARG A 306 6.59 14.77 -6.54
N LEU A 307 5.55 13.95 -6.44
CA LEU A 307 5.56 12.53 -6.77
C LEU A 307 4.46 12.21 -7.79
N TRP A 308 4.75 11.38 -8.80
CA TRP A 308 3.74 10.91 -9.77
C TRP A 308 3.98 9.46 -10.17
N TYR A 309 2.94 8.80 -10.70
CA TYR A 309 3.07 7.48 -11.29
C TYR A 309 3.63 7.56 -12.71
N ILE A 310 4.48 6.59 -13.05
CA ILE A 310 5.01 6.39 -14.39
C ILE A 310 4.71 4.97 -14.88
N ASN A 311 4.55 4.83 -16.20
CA ASN A 311 4.57 3.53 -16.82
C ASN A 311 6.02 2.98 -16.90
N PRO A 312 6.21 1.71 -17.30
CA PRO A 312 7.56 1.14 -17.44
C PRO A 312 8.49 1.89 -18.41
N TYR A 313 7.94 2.74 -19.29
CA TYR A 313 8.68 3.55 -20.27
C TYR A 313 9.04 4.95 -19.75
N GLY A 314 8.71 5.28 -18.49
CA GLY A 314 9.02 6.57 -17.88
C GLY A 314 8.01 7.67 -18.16
N GLN A 315 6.91 7.37 -18.85
CA GLN A 315 5.88 8.37 -19.13
C GLN A 315 4.97 8.51 -17.91
N GLN A 316 4.66 9.75 -17.54
CA GLN A 316 3.68 10.04 -16.50
C GLN A 316 2.31 9.46 -16.86
N ILE A 317 1.66 8.87 -15.87
CA ILE A 317 0.31 8.31 -16.00
C ILE A 317 -0.56 8.74 -14.82
N THR A 318 -1.83 8.96 -15.11
CA THR A 318 -2.87 9.20 -14.11
C THR A 318 -3.76 7.96 -14.04
N ILE A 319 -3.94 7.43 -12.83
CA ILE A 319 -4.65 6.16 -12.63
C ILE A 319 -5.70 6.37 -11.53
N PRO A 320 -6.94 5.89 -11.71
CA PRO A 320 -7.91 5.89 -10.63
C PRO A 320 -7.48 4.93 -9.52
N ALA A 321 -7.80 5.28 -8.27
CA ALA A 321 -7.62 4.34 -7.16
C ALA A 321 -8.55 3.13 -7.29
N ASN A 322 -8.20 2.07 -6.58
CA ASN A 322 -9.03 0.89 -6.44
C ASN A 322 -10.46 1.28 -5.96
N PRO A 323 -11.53 0.88 -6.67
CA PRO A 323 -12.90 1.19 -6.27
C PRO A 323 -13.25 0.78 -4.83
N ARG A 324 -12.65 -0.30 -4.32
CA ARG A 324 -12.84 -0.74 -2.93
C ARG A 324 -12.23 0.22 -1.91
N VAL A 325 -11.15 0.90 -2.27
CA VAL A 325 -10.54 1.96 -1.45
C VAL A 325 -11.46 3.17 -1.40
N LEU A 326 -11.99 3.61 -2.54
CA LEU A 326 -12.94 4.73 -2.59
C LEU A 326 -14.21 4.42 -1.78
N GLU A 327 -14.71 3.20 -1.85
CA GLU A 327 -15.85 2.75 -1.06
C GLU A 327 -15.54 2.69 0.44
N ALA A 328 -14.34 2.26 0.83
CA ALA A 328 -13.88 2.26 2.22
C ALA A 328 -13.79 3.68 2.77
N LEU A 329 -13.23 4.63 1.99
CA LEU A 329 -13.16 6.05 2.35
C LEU A 329 -14.55 6.68 2.47
N ARG A 330 -15.47 6.37 1.54
CA ARG A 330 -16.86 6.85 1.59
C ARG A 330 -17.60 6.41 2.86
N LYS A 331 -17.27 5.23 3.37
CA LYS A 331 -17.83 4.66 4.61
C LYS A 331 -17.06 5.05 5.87
N ALA A 332 -15.91 5.71 5.75
CA ALA A 332 -15.07 6.09 6.88
C ALA A 332 -15.62 7.34 7.57
N SER A 333 -15.57 7.36 8.90
CA SER A 333 -15.73 8.59 9.70
C SER A 333 -14.38 9.16 10.13
N CYS A 334 -13.32 8.36 10.05
CA CYS A 334 -11.97 8.72 10.43
C CYS A 334 -10.96 8.21 9.39
N ILE A 335 -10.03 9.06 9.00
CA ILE A 335 -8.81 8.71 8.26
C ILE A 335 -7.62 8.84 9.21
N VAL A 336 -6.70 7.89 9.14
CA VAL A 336 -5.38 7.97 9.78
C VAL A 336 -4.31 7.86 8.70
N TYR A 337 -3.46 8.88 8.58
CA TYR A 337 -2.18 8.79 7.89
C TYR A 337 -1.17 8.26 8.91
N SER A 338 -0.82 6.98 8.78
CA SER A 338 0.05 6.28 9.72
C SER A 338 1.52 6.70 9.57
N ILE A 339 2.36 6.22 10.49
CA ILE A 339 3.82 6.38 10.38
C ILE A 339 4.38 5.58 9.21
N GLY A 340 5.43 6.12 8.59
CA GLY A 340 6.06 5.58 7.39
C GLY A 340 6.62 6.71 6.53
N SER A 341 7.42 6.36 5.54
CA SER A 341 8.05 7.38 4.68
C SER A 341 6.98 8.18 3.93
N LEU A 342 7.06 9.51 3.99
CA LEU A 342 6.00 10.36 3.46
C LEU A 342 5.76 10.08 1.96
N TYR A 343 6.84 10.12 1.16
CA TYR A 343 6.75 10.09 -0.30
C TYR A 343 6.67 8.67 -0.89
N THR A 344 7.11 7.64 -0.17
CA THR A 344 7.04 6.26 -0.66
C THR A 344 6.00 5.39 0.02
N SER A 345 5.41 5.81 1.14
CA SER A 345 4.34 5.07 1.84
C SER A 345 2.97 5.75 1.79
N ILE A 346 2.90 7.08 2.02
CA ILE A 346 1.62 7.78 2.19
C ILE A 346 1.18 8.44 0.89
N ILE A 347 2.02 9.34 0.34
CA ILE A 347 1.72 10.12 -0.87
C ILE A 347 1.36 9.25 -2.09
N PRO A 348 1.99 8.08 -2.37
CA PRO A 348 1.60 7.25 -3.51
C PRO A 348 0.15 6.79 -3.48
N SER A 349 -0.47 6.78 -2.29
CA SER A 349 -1.88 6.44 -2.14
C SER A 349 -2.81 7.62 -2.36
N LEU A 350 -2.33 8.86 -2.15
CA LEU A 350 -3.14 10.08 -2.16
C LEU A 350 -3.23 10.74 -3.53
N ILE A 351 -2.18 10.60 -4.37
CA ILE A 351 -2.13 11.18 -5.72
C ILE A 351 -3.04 10.46 -6.74
N LEU A 352 -3.69 9.36 -6.34
CA LEU A 352 -4.52 8.55 -7.21
C LEU A 352 -5.91 9.16 -7.41
N GLY A 353 -6.43 9.04 -8.63
CA GLY A 353 -7.71 9.63 -9.02
C GLY A 353 -8.84 9.21 -8.09
N GLY A 354 -9.59 10.20 -7.60
CA GLY A 354 -10.71 10.02 -6.67
C GLY A 354 -10.35 10.04 -5.18
N VAL A 355 -9.08 9.84 -4.80
CA VAL A 355 -8.69 9.76 -3.39
C VAL A 355 -8.80 11.11 -2.71
N GLY A 356 -8.23 12.17 -3.28
CA GLY A 356 -8.30 13.50 -2.70
C GLY A 356 -9.72 14.04 -2.54
N GLU A 357 -10.63 13.70 -3.47
CA GLU A 357 -12.05 14.04 -3.35
C GLU A 357 -12.70 13.28 -2.18
N ALA A 358 -12.46 11.97 -2.09
CA ALA A 358 -12.98 11.15 -0.99
C ALA A 358 -12.44 11.60 0.38
N VAL A 359 -11.15 11.94 0.46
CA VAL A 359 -10.50 12.47 1.67
C VAL A 359 -11.12 13.81 2.06
N ALA A 360 -11.34 14.74 1.12
CA ALA A 360 -11.89 16.07 1.39
C ALA A 360 -13.35 16.05 1.87
N SER A 361 -14.03 14.89 1.79
CA SER A 361 -15.43 14.76 2.17
C SER A 361 -15.68 15.21 3.62
N PRO A 362 -16.69 16.06 3.87
CA PRO A 362 -17.08 16.46 5.22
C PRO A 362 -17.72 15.32 6.02
N ALA A 363 -18.05 14.19 5.38
CA ALA A 363 -18.50 12.99 6.07
C ALA A 363 -17.40 12.39 6.97
N ILE A 364 -16.12 12.63 6.62
CA ILE A 364 -14.96 12.21 7.38
C ILE A 364 -14.64 13.29 8.42
N LYS A 365 -15.02 13.01 9.66
CA LYS A 365 -14.92 13.95 10.79
C LYS A 365 -13.47 14.21 11.19
N SER A 366 -12.67 13.15 11.25
CA SER A 366 -11.29 13.22 11.73
C SER A 366 -10.33 12.71 10.66
N LYS A 367 -9.28 13.48 10.39
CA LYS A 367 -8.23 13.18 9.41
C LYS A 367 -6.90 13.36 10.13
N ILE A 368 -6.41 12.28 10.72
CA ILE A 368 -5.35 12.28 11.73
C ILE A 368 -4.02 11.95 11.06
N LEU A 369 -3.06 12.86 11.12
CA LEU A 369 -1.67 12.60 10.74
C LEU A 369 -0.87 12.19 11.97
N ILE A 370 -0.29 10.99 11.96
CA ILE A 370 0.69 10.56 12.96
C ILE A 370 2.08 10.79 12.37
N LEU A 371 2.83 11.75 12.92
CA LEU A 371 4.17 12.09 12.42
C LEU A 371 5.19 10.98 12.73
N ASN A 372 6.23 10.89 11.90
CA ASN A 372 7.33 9.99 12.17
C ASN A 372 8.10 10.44 13.43
N GLY A 373 8.62 9.47 14.19
CA GLY A 373 9.41 9.75 15.40
C GLY A 373 10.80 10.35 15.10
N THR A 374 11.24 10.22 13.86
CA THR A 374 12.47 10.78 13.28
C THR A 374 12.16 11.28 11.86
N ILE A 375 12.81 12.36 11.44
CA ILE A 375 12.83 12.76 10.02
C ILE A 375 13.52 11.65 9.21
N ASP A 376 12.98 11.34 8.05
CA ASP A 376 13.58 10.41 7.09
C ASP A 376 14.25 11.18 5.95
N ARG A 377 15.08 10.50 5.16
CA ARG A 377 15.79 11.12 4.03
C ARG A 377 14.89 11.66 2.91
N GLU A 378 13.65 11.14 2.80
CA GLU A 378 12.68 11.60 1.79
C GLU A 378 12.11 12.97 2.15
N THR A 379 12.18 13.34 3.43
CA THR A 379 11.61 14.55 4.00
C THR A 379 12.67 15.60 4.33
N GLY A 380 13.70 15.64 3.48
CA GLY A 380 14.67 16.73 3.34
C GLY A 380 16.10 16.33 3.72
N PRO A 381 17.12 16.94 3.08
CA PRO A 381 18.48 16.82 3.56
C PRO A 381 18.59 17.39 4.97
N SER A 382 19.54 16.88 5.76
CA SER A 382 19.77 17.28 7.15
C SER A 382 19.97 18.79 7.34
N SER A 383 20.37 19.51 6.29
CA SER A 383 20.51 20.97 6.27
C SER A 383 19.17 21.72 6.24
N ASP A 384 18.13 21.13 5.68
CA ASP A 384 16.83 21.76 5.47
C ASP A 384 15.69 20.71 5.57
N PRO A 385 15.40 20.19 6.78
CA PRO A 385 14.42 19.13 6.98
C PRO A 385 12.98 19.65 6.97
N TYR A 386 12.04 18.77 6.64
CA TYR A 386 10.61 19.07 6.69
C TYR A 386 10.14 19.36 8.12
N THR A 387 9.35 20.41 8.24
CA THR A 387 8.52 20.67 9.40
C THR A 387 7.21 19.89 9.32
N ALA A 388 6.47 19.82 10.41
CA ALA A 388 5.13 19.23 10.39
C ALA A 388 4.19 19.95 9.40
N LEU A 389 4.37 21.26 9.18
CA LEU A 389 3.57 22.01 8.22
C LEU A 389 3.86 21.54 6.79
N ASP A 390 5.12 21.22 6.48
CA ASP A 390 5.52 20.67 5.18
C ASP A 390 4.89 19.29 4.93
N PHE A 391 4.81 18.43 5.97
CA PHE A 391 4.10 17.15 5.88
C PHE A 391 2.61 17.34 5.53
N VAL A 392 1.93 18.26 6.23
CA VAL A 392 0.52 18.58 5.96
C VAL A 392 0.36 19.17 4.56
N GLY A 393 1.25 20.08 4.16
CA GLY A 393 1.25 20.68 2.84
C GLY A 393 1.45 19.66 1.73
N ALA A 394 2.33 18.67 1.92
CA ALA A 394 2.54 17.58 0.97
C ALA A 394 1.29 16.69 0.83
N ILE A 395 0.62 16.33 1.94
CA ILE A 395 -0.64 15.57 1.92
C ILE A 395 -1.74 16.35 1.21
N ALA A 396 -1.91 17.63 1.55
CA ALA A 396 -2.91 18.50 0.95
C ALA A 396 -2.65 18.70 -0.55
N ASN A 397 -1.39 18.88 -0.95
CA ASN A 397 -0.98 18.99 -2.34
C ASN A 397 -1.26 17.71 -3.12
N ALA A 398 -0.92 16.54 -2.58
CA ALA A 398 -1.20 15.25 -3.21
C ALA A 398 -2.70 15.03 -3.44
N CYS A 399 -3.54 15.37 -2.47
CA CYS A 399 -4.99 15.30 -2.61
C CYS A 399 -5.55 16.32 -3.61
N CYS A 400 -5.00 17.52 -3.71
CA CYS A 400 -5.38 18.47 -4.76
C CYS A 400 -4.95 17.99 -6.16
N GLU A 401 -3.72 17.47 -6.28
CA GLU A 401 -3.19 16.93 -7.53
C GLU A 401 -4.06 15.77 -8.04
N SER A 402 -4.50 14.88 -7.16
CA SER A 402 -5.40 13.78 -7.51
C SER A 402 -6.76 14.24 -8.07
N ARG A 403 -7.11 15.52 -7.88
CA ARG A 403 -8.33 16.19 -8.35
C ARG A 403 -8.07 17.10 -9.55
N GLY A 404 -6.81 17.23 -10.00
CA GLY A 404 -6.41 18.20 -11.00
C GLY A 404 -6.51 19.67 -10.52
N LEU A 405 -6.47 19.89 -9.20
CA LEU A 405 -6.53 21.23 -8.59
C LEU A 405 -5.12 21.77 -8.32
N PRO A 406 -4.94 23.09 -8.31
CA PRO A 406 -3.67 23.71 -7.93
C PRO A 406 -3.30 23.42 -6.47
N LYS A 407 -2.03 23.64 -6.13
CA LYS A 407 -1.52 23.54 -4.75
C LYS A 407 -2.39 24.38 -3.82
N PRO A 408 -2.90 23.82 -2.71
CA PRO A 408 -3.76 24.56 -1.80
C PRO A 408 -2.97 25.55 -0.96
N GLU A 409 -3.59 26.68 -0.64
CA GLU A 409 -3.09 27.61 0.38
C GLU A 409 -3.11 26.96 1.78
N PRO A 410 -2.20 27.33 2.70
CA PRO A 410 -2.13 26.77 4.05
C PRO A 410 -3.45 26.82 4.83
N GLY A 411 -4.25 27.88 4.63
CA GLY A 411 -5.58 28.01 5.25
C GLY A 411 -6.60 26.97 4.79
N ASN A 412 -6.31 26.19 3.75
CA ASN A 412 -7.18 25.12 3.26
C ASN A 412 -6.69 23.72 3.63
N TYR A 413 -5.57 23.58 4.33
CA TYR A 413 -5.00 22.29 4.70
C TYR A 413 -5.93 21.46 5.61
N TRP A 414 -6.78 22.12 6.40
CA TRP A 414 -7.75 21.48 7.30
C TRP A 414 -8.76 20.56 6.57
N HIS A 415 -8.99 20.78 5.27
CA HIS A 415 -9.84 19.89 4.47
C HIS A 415 -9.27 18.47 4.36
N TYR A 416 -7.94 18.33 4.48
CA TYR A 416 -7.22 17.06 4.27
C TYR A 416 -6.59 16.51 5.55
N VAL A 417 -6.23 17.36 6.51
CA VAL A 417 -5.69 16.97 7.82
C VAL A 417 -6.34 17.81 8.90
N THR A 418 -7.00 17.20 9.88
CA THR A 418 -7.66 17.93 10.98
C THR A 418 -6.91 17.81 12.30
N HIS A 419 -6.13 16.73 12.49
CA HIS A 419 -5.38 16.51 13.72
C HIS A 419 -3.96 16.03 13.40
N ILE A 420 -2.99 16.45 14.21
CA ILE A 420 -1.61 15.99 14.17
C ILE A 420 -1.25 15.36 15.52
N ILE A 421 -0.73 14.15 15.49
CA ILE A 421 -0.16 13.46 16.65
C ILE A 421 1.34 13.36 16.46
N TYR A 422 2.12 13.87 17.41
CA TYR A 422 3.57 13.96 17.27
C TYR A 422 4.30 13.63 18.56
N LEU A 423 5.55 13.17 18.41
CA LEU A 423 6.51 13.06 19.50
C LEU A 423 7.31 14.37 19.57
N ASP A 424 7.58 14.86 20.78
CA ASP A 424 8.46 16.01 20.97
C ASP A 424 9.80 15.55 21.56
N ASN A 425 10.76 15.31 20.69
CA ASN A 425 12.02 14.64 21.03
C ASN A 425 13.25 15.18 20.30
N GLY A 426 13.13 16.31 19.59
CA GLY A 426 14.20 16.93 18.81
C GLY A 426 14.59 16.22 17.50
N THR A 427 14.21 14.97 17.29
CA THR A 427 14.47 14.21 16.06
C THR A 427 13.26 14.14 15.13
N SER A 428 12.05 14.31 15.68
CA SER A 428 10.79 14.38 14.94
C SER A 428 10.66 15.73 14.19
N PRO A 429 9.80 15.78 13.16
CA PRO A 429 9.51 17.04 12.46
C PRO A 429 9.05 18.13 13.44
N LYS A 430 9.60 19.34 13.30
CA LYS A 430 9.25 20.47 14.17
C LYS A 430 7.77 20.84 14.01
N VAL A 431 7.08 21.02 15.12
CA VAL A 431 5.65 21.38 15.18
C VAL A 431 5.51 22.77 15.79
N ASP A 432 4.96 23.71 15.01
CA ASP A 432 4.57 25.04 15.49
C ASP A 432 3.06 25.06 15.79
N ARG A 433 2.72 25.10 17.07
CA ARG A 433 1.32 24.98 17.53
C ARG A 433 0.50 26.22 17.19
N ASP A 434 1.10 27.40 17.16
CA ASP A 434 0.39 28.65 16.90
C ASP A 434 0.00 28.71 15.42
N VAL A 435 0.90 28.28 14.53
CA VAL A 435 0.61 28.14 13.10
C VAL A 435 -0.55 27.16 12.87
N PHE A 436 -0.53 25.99 13.50
CA PHE A 436 -1.61 25.00 13.34
C PHE A 436 -2.95 25.47 13.91
N SER A 437 -2.94 26.14 15.06
CA SER A 437 -4.15 26.73 15.65
C SER A 437 -4.78 27.77 14.72
N ASN A 438 -3.97 28.57 14.04
CA ASN A 438 -4.46 29.60 13.11
C ASN A 438 -5.08 29.03 11.83
N ILE A 439 -4.64 27.86 11.36
CA ILE A 439 -5.19 27.18 10.17
C ILE A 439 -6.27 26.14 10.50
N GLY A 440 -6.65 26.02 11.78
CA GLY A 440 -7.73 25.13 12.23
C GLY A 440 -7.35 23.64 12.31
N ILE A 441 -6.08 23.34 12.58
CA ILE A 441 -5.58 21.96 12.77
C ILE A 441 -5.20 21.76 14.23
N GLU A 442 -5.76 20.72 14.86
CA GLU A 442 -5.48 20.41 16.26
C GLU A 442 -4.18 19.61 16.41
N THR A 443 -3.37 19.92 17.42
CA THR A 443 -2.10 19.22 17.67
C THR A 443 -2.11 18.51 19.01
N MET A 444 -1.73 17.23 19.05
CA MET A 444 -1.58 16.43 20.25
C MET A 444 -0.13 15.95 20.41
N ARG A 445 0.51 16.42 21.47
CA ARG A 445 1.87 16.03 21.84
C ARG A 445 1.85 14.75 22.67
N LEU A 446 2.68 13.78 22.31
CA LEU A 446 2.92 12.57 23.07
C LEU A 446 4.39 12.44 23.47
N TYR A 447 4.64 11.72 24.55
CA TYR A 447 5.99 11.35 24.98
C TYR A 447 6.32 9.95 24.45
N GLY A 448 7.46 9.83 23.78
CA GLY A 448 7.92 8.57 23.21
C GLY A 448 8.72 7.74 24.22
N ARG A 449 8.93 6.46 23.90
CA ARG A 449 9.93 5.62 24.57
C ARG A 449 11.20 5.56 23.73
N LYS A 450 12.37 5.64 24.37
CA LYS A 450 13.65 5.35 23.71
C LYS A 450 13.64 3.89 23.27
N GLY A 451 13.97 3.63 22.00
CA GLY A 451 14.16 2.26 21.51
C GLY A 451 15.34 1.55 22.19
N GLU A 452 15.33 0.21 22.18
CA GLU A 452 16.43 -0.62 22.72
C GLU A 452 17.79 -0.30 22.06
N ASP A 453 17.77 0.18 20.81
CA ASP A 453 18.96 0.50 20.02
C ASP A 453 19.49 1.94 20.24
N GLY A 454 18.86 2.73 21.13
CA GLY A 454 19.18 4.15 21.33
C GLY A 454 18.84 5.07 20.15
N LYS A 455 18.49 4.53 18.98
CA LYS A 455 18.03 5.23 17.78
C LYS A 455 16.50 5.21 17.66
N GLY A 456 15.90 6.39 17.54
CA GLY A 456 14.47 6.57 17.29
C GLY A 456 13.60 6.45 18.53
N ASN A 457 12.71 7.43 18.72
CA ASN A 457 11.68 7.32 19.76
C ASN A 457 10.42 6.71 19.14
N ARG A 458 9.93 5.64 19.76
CA ARG A 458 8.71 4.96 19.34
C ARG A 458 7.54 5.51 20.15
N TYR A 459 6.36 5.54 19.53
CA TYR A 459 5.12 5.85 20.24
C TYR A 459 4.86 4.81 21.33
N ASP A 460 4.52 5.27 22.54
CA ASP A 460 3.94 4.39 23.54
C ASP A 460 2.53 3.99 23.07
N GLY A 461 2.31 2.70 22.86
CA GLY A 461 1.03 2.18 22.37
C GLY A 461 -0.16 2.62 23.24
N LYS A 462 0.00 2.67 24.57
CA LYS A 462 -1.09 3.09 25.46
C LYS A 462 -1.43 4.57 25.30
N ALA A 463 -0.42 5.43 25.24
CA ALA A 463 -0.61 6.86 25.09
C ALA A 463 -1.20 7.20 23.71
N LEU A 464 -0.75 6.51 22.66
CA LEU A 464 -1.28 6.69 21.32
C LEU A 464 -2.73 6.18 21.21
N THR A 465 -3.07 5.03 21.80
CA THR A 465 -4.46 4.54 21.87
C THR A 465 -5.35 5.58 22.52
N GLN A 466 -4.95 6.14 23.68
CA GLN A 466 -5.73 7.18 24.37
C GLN A 466 -5.92 8.44 23.53
N ALA A 467 -4.88 8.89 22.83
CA ALA A 467 -4.96 10.06 21.95
C ALA A 467 -5.92 9.83 20.77
N LEU A 468 -5.84 8.66 20.13
CA LEU A 468 -6.74 8.29 19.04
C LEU A 468 -8.19 8.14 19.53
N GLU A 469 -8.40 7.54 20.71
CA GLU A 469 -9.73 7.46 21.32
C GLU A 469 -10.32 8.82 21.66
N ALA A 470 -9.50 9.78 22.10
CA ALA A 470 -9.94 11.14 22.39
C ALA A 470 -10.44 11.87 21.12
N VAL A 471 -9.77 11.68 19.99
CA VAL A 471 -10.15 12.32 18.71
C VAL A 471 -11.30 11.63 18.01
N ILE A 472 -11.33 10.30 18.02
CA ILE A 472 -12.38 9.51 17.35
C ILE A 472 -13.68 9.52 18.18
N GLY A 473 -13.53 9.68 19.51
CA GLY A 473 -14.61 9.68 20.50
C GLY A 473 -15.02 8.26 20.88
N ARG A 474 -15.11 7.97 22.19
CA ARG A 474 -15.66 6.68 22.67
C ARG A 474 -17.17 6.62 22.48
N LYS A 475 -17.68 5.49 21.98
CA LYS A 475 -19.07 5.10 22.24
C LYS A 475 -19.18 4.70 23.71
N ASP A 476 -19.66 5.60 24.56
CA ASP A 476 -19.99 5.24 25.94
C ASP A 476 -21.25 4.35 25.92
N PRO A 477 -21.18 3.06 26.32
CA PRO A 477 -22.37 2.19 26.37
C PRO A 477 -23.43 2.69 27.37
N ARG A 478 -23.14 3.70 28.19
CA ARG A 478 -24.10 4.32 29.11
C ARG A 478 -24.95 5.44 28.48
N SER A 479 -24.57 6.02 27.34
CA SER A 479 -25.33 7.15 26.77
C SER A 479 -26.69 6.75 26.16
N ASP A 480 -26.89 5.46 25.85
CA ASP A 480 -28.16 4.94 25.33
C ASP A 480 -29.23 4.73 26.42
N LYS A 481 -28.87 4.76 27.72
CA LYS A 481 -29.85 4.60 28.81
C LYS A 481 -30.45 5.93 29.29
N THR A 482 -29.79 7.06 29.07
CA THR A 482 -30.22 8.36 29.62
C THR A 482 -31.26 9.10 28.78
N ARG A 483 -31.59 8.64 27.56
CA ARG A 483 -32.58 9.30 26.69
C ARG A 483 -34.02 8.78 26.81
N ARG A 484 -34.31 7.82 27.69
CA ARG A 484 -35.66 7.23 27.80
C ARG A 484 -36.55 7.71 28.95
N ASN A 485 -36.06 8.52 29.89
CA ASN A 485 -36.87 8.94 31.04
C ASN A 485 -36.89 10.46 31.22
N THR A 486 -37.76 11.14 30.47
CA THR A 486 -38.40 12.41 30.86
C THR A 486 -39.50 12.71 29.85
N LEU A 487 -40.69 12.15 30.06
CA LEU A 487 -41.97 12.63 29.54
C LEU A 487 -43.10 11.80 30.19
N GLU A 488 -43.39 12.07 31.46
CA GLU A 488 -44.74 11.88 32.04
C GLU A 488 -44.94 12.94 33.13
N ARG A 489 -45.70 13.98 32.79
CA ARG A 489 -46.61 14.71 33.68
C ARG A 489 -47.79 15.20 32.86
#